data_AF-A0AAX3X5W7-F1
#
_entry.id   AF-A0AAX3X5W7-F1
#
_cell.length_a   1.000
_cell.length_b   1.000
_cell.length_c   1.000
_cell.angle_alpha   90.00
_cell.angle_beta   90.00
_cell.angle_gamma   90.00
#
_symmetry.space_group_name_H-M   'P 1'
#
loop_
_entity.id
_entity.type
_entity.pdbx_description
1 polymer ?
#
loop_
_entity_poly.entity_id
_entity_poly.type
_entity_poly.pdbx_seq_one_letter_code
_entity_poly.pdbx_strand_id
1 'polypeptide(L)'
;MSKEDGKLTEEKFKQIKEGMTLEEVFNIVGLEGKVISETGTDGDSNHTVIYEFETAGAFSTANMTFQDNKIINKTQIGLSSQL
;
A
#
# COMPACT_ATOMS: atom_id res chain seq x y z
N MET A 1 -4.75 -21.81 0.23
CA MET A 1 -4.43 -20.43 0.62
C MET A 1 -4.92 -20.20 2.03
N SER A 2 -4.01 -19.80 2.90
CA SER A 2 -4.28 -19.34 4.26
C SER A 2 -4.98 -17.99 4.20
N LYS A 3 -5.73 -17.61 5.25
CA LYS A 3 -6.37 -16.28 5.36
C LYS A 3 -5.40 -15.08 5.27
N GLU A 4 -4.10 -15.33 5.36
CA GLU A 4 -3.02 -14.33 5.48
C GLU A 4 -2.23 -14.11 4.18
N ASP A 5 -2.29 -15.02 3.19
CA ASP A 5 -1.35 -15.06 2.06
C ASP A 5 -1.40 -13.79 1.18
N GLY A 6 -2.48 -13.02 1.27
CA GLY A 6 -2.69 -11.78 0.52
C GLY A 6 -2.85 -10.52 1.37
N LYS A 7 -2.67 -10.62 2.68
CA LYS A 7 -2.87 -9.48 3.57
C LYS A 7 -1.57 -8.75 3.83
N LEU A 8 -1.66 -7.42 3.95
CA LEU A 8 -0.55 -6.60 4.40
C LEU A 8 -0.39 -6.77 5.92
N THR A 9 0.75 -7.32 6.31
CA THR A 9 1.20 -7.46 7.69
C THR A 9 2.18 -6.35 8.05
N GLU A 10 2.47 -6.17 9.34
CA GLU A 10 3.45 -5.18 9.80
C GLU A 10 4.84 -5.43 9.20
N GLU A 11 5.25 -6.70 9.12
CA GLU A 11 6.53 -7.11 8.57
C GLU A 11 6.65 -6.79 7.07
N LYS A 12 5.59 -7.05 6.29
CA LYS A 12 5.52 -6.66 4.87
C LYS A 12 5.52 -5.14 4.74
N PHE A 13 4.76 -4.43 5.57
CA PHE A 13 4.71 -2.97 5.55
C PHE A 13 6.07 -2.33 5.85
N LYS A 14 6.89 -2.91 6.74
CA LYS A 14 8.25 -2.43 7.04
C LYS A 14 9.22 -2.61 5.87
N GLN A 15 9.01 -3.61 5.01
CA GLN A 15 9.83 -3.83 3.82
C GLN A 15 9.56 -2.79 2.72
N ILE A 16 8.32 -2.29 2.65
CA ILE A 16 7.90 -1.28 1.68
C ILE A 16 8.51 0.08 2.03
N LYS A 17 9.13 0.76 1.07
CA LYS A 17 9.81 2.05 1.27
C LYS A 17 9.34 3.06 0.24
N GLU A 18 9.42 4.35 0.60
CA GLU A 18 9.25 5.44 -0.37
C GLU A 18 10.17 5.24 -1.58
N GLY A 19 9.68 5.62 -2.76
CA GLY A 19 10.37 5.42 -4.03
C GLY A 19 10.16 4.06 -4.69
N MET A 20 9.63 3.05 -3.99
CA MET A 20 9.26 1.77 -4.61
C MET A 20 8.10 1.94 -5.60
N THR A 21 8.08 1.08 -6.60
CA THR A 21 7.03 0.99 -7.59
C THR A 21 5.79 0.27 -7.08
N LEU A 22 4.65 0.48 -7.75
CA LEU A 22 3.41 -0.24 -7.42
C LEU A 22 3.59 -1.77 -7.56
N GLU A 23 4.33 -2.21 -8.57
CA GLU A 23 4.62 -3.64 -8.81
C GLU A 23 5.48 -4.24 -7.68
N GLU A 24 6.54 -3.55 -7.24
CA GLU A 24 7.35 -4.01 -6.10
C GLU A 24 6.50 -4.14 -4.83
N VAL A 25 5.57 -3.22 -4.60
CA VAL A 25 4.63 -3.30 -3.49
C VAL A 25 3.73 -4.53 -3.62
N PHE A 26 3.11 -4.76 -4.78
CA PHE A 26 2.24 -5.92 -4.99
C PHE A 26 2.98 -7.23 -4.79
N ASN A 27 4.25 -7.31 -5.21
CA ASN A 27 5.09 -8.48 -4.97
C ASN A 27 5.37 -8.72 -3.47
N ILE A 28 5.53 -7.67 -2.68
CA ILE A 28 5.71 -7.77 -1.22
C ILE A 28 4.39 -8.15 -0.52
N VAL A 29 3.26 -7.55 -0.94
CA VAL A 29 1.96 -7.79 -0.32
C VAL A 29 1.40 -9.16 -0.69
N GLY A 30 1.59 -9.58 -1.95
CA GLY A 30 1.02 -10.79 -2.53
C GLY A 30 -0.39 -10.60 -3.11
N LEU A 31 -0.95 -9.39 -3.04
CA LEU A 31 -2.21 -8.99 -3.67
C LEU A 31 -2.16 -7.53 -4.12
N GLU A 32 -3.01 -7.23 -5.10
CA GLU A 32 -3.23 -5.86 -5.58
C GLU A 32 -3.98 -5.03 -4.53
N GLY A 33 -3.64 -3.75 -4.46
CA GLY A 33 -4.38 -2.76 -3.69
C GLY A 33 -5.62 -2.27 -4.42
N LYS A 34 -6.56 -1.67 -3.68
CA LYS A 34 -7.75 -1.01 -4.23
C LYS A 34 -7.51 0.50 -4.35
N VAL A 35 -7.79 1.08 -5.51
CA VAL A 35 -7.79 2.54 -5.67
C VAL A 35 -8.90 3.15 -4.82
N ILE A 36 -8.56 4.12 -3.98
CA ILE A 36 -9.51 4.87 -3.15
C ILE A 36 -9.56 6.36 -3.52
N SER A 37 -8.55 6.87 -4.21
CA SER A 37 -8.52 8.24 -4.74
C SER A 37 -7.53 8.32 -5.90
N GLU A 38 -7.85 9.15 -6.89
CA GLU A 38 -7.01 9.38 -8.06
C GLU A 38 -7.20 10.82 -8.53
N THR A 39 -6.10 11.48 -8.87
CA THR A 39 -6.08 12.85 -9.39
C THR A 39 -4.99 13.02 -10.44
N GLY A 40 -5.20 13.94 -11.39
CA GLY A 40 -4.31 14.13 -12.54
C GLY A 40 -4.66 13.22 -13.72
N THR A 41 -3.78 13.18 -14.72
CA THR A 41 -3.93 12.36 -15.93
C THR A 41 -2.88 11.26 -15.93
N ASP A 42 -3.26 10.02 -16.21
CA ASP A 42 -2.30 8.92 -16.36
C ASP A 42 -1.20 9.27 -17.38
N GLY A 43 0.05 9.00 -17.02
CA GLY A 43 1.25 9.38 -17.78
C GLY A 43 1.81 10.78 -17.46
N ASP A 44 1.08 11.65 -16.76
CA ASP A 44 1.62 12.93 -16.29
C ASP A 44 2.43 12.75 -14.99
N SER A 45 3.49 13.55 -14.82
CA SER A 45 4.34 13.49 -13.61
C SER A 45 3.61 13.87 -12.31
N ASN A 46 2.46 14.52 -12.41
CA ASN A 46 1.62 14.88 -11.26
C ASN A 46 0.48 13.89 -10.99
N HIS A 47 0.31 12.85 -11.83
CA HIS A 47 -0.68 11.80 -11.63
C HIS A 47 -0.47 11.15 -10.27
N THR A 48 -1.50 11.18 -9.44
CA THR A 48 -1.42 10.73 -8.06
C THR A 48 -2.55 9.76 -7.77
N VAL A 49 -2.20 8.57 -7.31
CA VAL A 49 -3.16 7.50 -6.99
C VAL A 49 -2.92 7.04 -5.55
N ILE A 50 -3.99 6.94 -4.77
CA ILE A 50 -3.96 6.37 -3.42
C ILE A 50 -4.57 4.98 -3.47
N TYR A 51 -3.76 3.98 -3.10
CA TYR A 51 -4.18 2.60 -2.96
C TYR A 51 -4.38 2.25 -1.50
N GLU A 52 -5.47 1.57 -1.18
CA GLU A 52 -5.71 0.89 0.09
C GLU A 52 -5.38 -0.59 -0.04
N PHE A 53 -4.70 -1.14 0.96
CA PHE A 53 -4.34 -2.56 1.01
C PHE A 53 -5.10 -3.26 2.13
N GLU A 54 -5.65 -4.44 1.84
CA GLU A 54 -6.30 -5.24 2.88
C GLU A 54 -5.26 -5.69 3.91
N THR A 55 -5.61 -5.53 5.20
CA THR A 55 -4.70 -5.80 6.31
C THR A 55 -5.14 -7.04 7.09
N ALA A 56 -4.20 -7.66 7.83
CA ALA A 56 -4.46 -8.83 8.67
C ALA A 56 -5.19 -8.50 9.99
N GLY A 57 -5.11 -7.25 10.47
CA GLY A 57 -5.74 -6.83 11.72
C GLY A 57 -7.24 -6.50 11.58
N ALA A 58 -7.99 -6.70 12.66
CA ALA A 58 -9.45 -6.51 12.69
C ALA A 58 -9.88 -5.02 12.62
N PHE A 59 -9.01 -4.10 13.04
CA PHE A 59 -9.26 -2.65 13.06
C PHE A 59 -8.06 -1.89 12.50
N SER A 60 -7.48 -2.41 11.41
CA SER A 60 -6.31 -1.82 10.77
C SER A 60 -6.58 -1.38 9.34
N THR A 61 -5.89 -0.31 8.95
CA THR A 61 -5.92 0.22 7.59
C THR A 61 -4.48 0.51 7.15
N ALA A 62 -4.24 0.38 5.85
CA ALA A 62 -3.01 0.82 5.24
C ALA A 62 -3.29 1.37 3.85
N ASN A 63 -2.70 2.52 3.56
CA ASN A 63 -2.75 3.10 2.24
C ASN A 63 -1.40 3.69 1.85
N MET A 64 -1.18 3.79 0.55
CA MET A 64 0.04 4.32 -0.04
C MET A 64 -0.34 5.23 -1.19
N THR A 65 0.31 6.38 -1.24
CA THR A 65 0.16 7.37 -2.29
C THR A 65 1.30 7.19 -3.27
N PHE A 66 0.95 7.03 -4.54
CA PHE A 66 1.87 6.88 -5.65
C PHE A 66 1.79 8.11 -6.54
N GLN A 67 2.95 8.58 -7.00
CA GLN A 67 3.08 9.59 -8.04
C GLN A 67 4.27 9.21 -8.92
N ASP A 68 4.14 9.37 -10.24
CA ASP A 68 5.14 8.89 -11.21
C ASP A 68 5.52 7.40 -10.97
N ASN A 69 4.49 6.58 -10.73
CA ASN A 69 4.59 5.16 -10.37
C ASN A 69 5.48 4.85 -9.14
N LYS A 70 5.72 5.81 -8.24
CA LYS A 70 6.55 5.62 -7.04
C LYS A 70 5.82 6.05 -5.79
N ILE A 71 6.06 5.34 -4.69
CA ILE A 71 5.54 5.73 -3.37
C ILE A 71 6.12 7.07 -2.97
N ILE A 72 5.25 8.06 -2.78
CA ILE A 72 5.59 9.35 -2.16
C ILE A 72 5.12 9.45 -0.71
N ASN A 73 4.19 8.59 -0.29
CA ASN A 73 3.72 8.51 1.08
C ASN A 73 3.15 7.13 1.39
N LYS A 74 3.29 6.69 2.64
CA LYS A 74 2.68 5.47 3.17
C LYS A 74 2.12 5.71 4.57
N THR A 75 0.91 5.25 4.84
CA THR A 75 0.31 5.31 6.18
C THR A 75 -0.21 3.96 6.62
N GLN A 76 -0.18 3.72 7.93
CA GLN A 76 -0.81 2.56 8.55
C GLN A 76 -1.41 2.98 9.89
N ILE A 77 -2.58 2.44 10.21
CA ILE A 77 -3.23 2.59 11.51
C ILE A 77 -3.57 1.18 12.01
N GLY A 78 -3.25 0.89 13.27
CA GLY A 78 -3.61 -0.37 13.93
C GLY A 78 -2.89 -1.61 13.39
N LEU A 79 -1.93 -1.45 12.49
CA LEU A 79 -1.19 -2.54 11.85
C LEU A 79 -0.03 -3.05 12.73
N SER A 80 0.39 -2.22 13.69
CA SER A 80 1.24 -2.60 14.81
C SER A 80 0.45 -2.41 16.11
N SER A 81 0.53 -3.38 17.02
CA SER A 81 0.20 -3.10 18.42
C SER A 81 1.37 -2.32 19.01
N GLN A 82 1.38 -0.99 18.89
CA GLN A 82 2.19 -0.21 19.83
C GLN A 82 1.49 -0.27 21.19
N LEU A 83 1.91 -1.25 21.99
CA LEU A 83 1.94 -1.15 23.45
C LEU A 83 3.36 -0.74 23.86
#